data_AF-A0A1V5PBZ6-F1
#
_entry.id   AF-A0A1V5PBZ6-F1
#
_cell.length_a   1.000
_cell.length_b   1.000
_cell.length_c   1.000
_cell.angle_alpha   90.00
_cell.angle_beta   90.00
_cell.angle_gamma   90.00
#
_symmetry.space_group_name_H-M   'P 1'
#
loop_
_entity.id
_entity.type
_entity.pdbx_description
1 polymer ?
#
loop_
_entity_poly.entity_id
_entity_poly.type
_entity_poly.pdbx_seq_one_letter_code
_entity_poly.pdbx_strand_id
1 'polypeptide(L)'
;MITNLELEKLLSYKLKAEGSSLTGAELSTSGNPAFNFAPSTPIERVTFISCVGSRQGRIGCARYCCTSMLHQALALRRLGKKVRIVSKDIRTYSRQAEELYEEAMRAGVQFFRYADDRPPQEEVVFENGEVQLYDHLLGAELRIPTDLLVLVTGLRPPEDTLAEQLKLARSEDGSYMELHPKLGPVQTAIQGVYLAGTAQGAKDVRESMAQAMAAAGKAGALLARGAIEKEPLTAKYISEACIGCLRCVKVCPFSAIEQVGERGKPGAIRITEAACMGCGNCAAECPTQAIDMPYFTRQQIRAQIDAALADKPGEKVLVFTCNWCSYAGADLAGIEKRQYPPSSRIIRTMCSARFEEDFIARAFEKGAGAVLVTGCRLTDNGSDCHYNYANVHTQKRFERWHKKFVKQGIAPERLQLRWISAAEGKEFAEKLAEMDVIVKESK
;
A
#
# COMPACT_ATOMS: atom_id res chain seq x y z
N MET A 1 8.51 -32.21 -12.11
CA MET A 1 8.72 -30.77 -11.85
C MET A 1 8.28 -30.50 -10.42
N ILE A 2 9.06 -29.74 -9.65
CA ILE A 2 8.79 -29.37 -8.25
C ILE A 2 9.18 -27.91 -7.99
N THR A 3 8.81 -27.34 -6.84
CA THR A 3 9.29 -26.01 -6.39
C THR A 3 10.58 -26.12 -5.58
N ASN A 4 11.31 -25.00 -5.46
CA ASN A 4 12.48 -24.93 -4.58
C ASN A 4 12.15 -25.20 -3.10
N LEU A 5 10.92 -24.90 -2.64
CA LEU A 5 10.48 -25.22 -1.28
C LEU A 5 10.27 -26.73 -1.08
N GLU A 6 9.73 -27.41 -2.08
CA GLU A 6 9.61 -28.87 -2.08
C GLU A 6 10.98 -29.53 -2.09
N LEU A 7 11.91 -29.02 -2.91
CA LEU A 7 13.29 -29.49 -2.92
C LEU A 7 13.98 -29.30 -1.56
N GLU A 8 13.77 -28.16 -0.90
CA GLU A 8 14.34 -27.88 0.42
C GLU A 8 13.92 -28.94 1.44
N LYS A 9 12.64 -29.32 1.45
CA LYS A 9 12.11 -30.39 2.32
C LYS A 9 12.82 -31.72 2.03
N LEU A 10 13.00 -32.08 0.77
CA LEU A 10 13.67 -33.32 0.37
C LEU A 10 15.14 -33.35 0.81
N LEU A 11 15.88 -32.28 0.57
CA LEU A 11 17.29 -32.14 0.98
C LEU A 11 17.43 -32.20 2.51
N SER A 12 16.50 -31.59 3.24
CA SER A 12 16.46 -31.60 4.71
C SER A 12 16.28 -33.01 5.30
N TYR A 13 15.47 -33.86 4.66
CA TYR A 13 15.31 -35.26 5.08
C TYR A 13 16.56 -36.10 4.79
N LYS A 14 17.19 -35.91 3.62
CA LYS A 14 18.38 -36.66 3.19
C LYS A 14 19.62 -36.36 4.02
N LEU A 15 19.86 -35.10 4.37
CA LEU A 15 20.99 -34.71 5.22
C LEU A 15 20.94 -35.36 6.61
N LYS A 16 19.78 -35.83 7.06
CA LYS A 16 19.61 -36.59 8.32
C LYS A 16 19.78 -38.11 8.16
N ALA A 17 19.76 -38.63 6.93
CA ALA A 17 19.70 -40.07 6.65
C ALA A 17 21.00 -40.66 6.06
N GLU A 18 22.09 -39.88 5.98
CA GLU A 18 23.44 -40.31 5.52
C GLU A 18 23.45 -41.17 4.23
N GLY A 19 22.60 -40.86 3.25
CA GLY A 19 22.45 -41.64 2.00
C GLY A 19 22.73 -40.84 0.71
N SER A 20 23.32 -41.49 -0.29
CA SER A 20 23.81 -40.86 -1.54
C SER A 20 22.81 -40.83 -2.72
N SER A 21 21.70 -41.55 -2.67
CA SER A 21 20.77 -41.67 -3.81
C SER A 21 19.47 -40.89 -3.58
N LEU A 22 19.17 -39.87 -4.39
CA LEU A 22 17.81 -39.31 -4.51
C LEU A 22 17.01 -40.23 -5.44
N THR A 23 16.03 -40.97 -4.91
CA THR A 23 15.18 -41.86 -5.70
C THR A 23 13.74 -41.35 -5.75
N GLY A 24 13.01 -41.68 -6.83
CA GLY A 24 11.62 -41.25 -7.00
C GLY A 24 10.65 -41.75 -5.93
N ALA A 25 10.93 -42.88 -5.30
CA ALA A 25 10.07 -43.48 -4.28
C ALA A 25 9.97 -42.65 -2.98
N GLU A 26 11.01 -41.87 -2.66
CA GLU A 26 11.10 -41.05 -1.43
C GLU A 26 10.31 -39.74 -1.51
N LEU A 27 9.76 -39.39 -2.69
CA LEU A 27 8.88 -38.23 -2.90
C LEU A 27 7.41 -38.52 -2.53
N SER A 28 7.06 -39.75 -2.16
CA SER A 28 5.68 -40.19 -1.92
C SER A 28 5.18 -40.04 -0.47
N THR A 29 6.05 -39.76 0.52
CA THR A 29 5.69 -39.87 1.94
C THR A 29 5.44 -38.54 2.68
N SER A 30 5.20 -37.42 1.99
CA SER A 30 4.82 -36.16 2.65
C SER A 30 3.31 -35.93 2.81
N GLY A 31 2.47 -36.95 2.58
CA GLY A 31 1.04 -36.93 2.94
C GLY A 31 0.17 -35.93 2.17
N ASN A 32 0.63 -35.41 1.01
CA ASN A 32 -0.20 -34.56 0.16
C ASN A 32 -0.69 -35.37 -1.06
N PRO A 33 -2.00 -35.66 -1.18
CA PRO A 33 -2.56 -36.55 -2.21
C PRO A 33 -2.47 -36.03 -3.65
N ALA A 34 -1.95 -34.80 -3.87
CA ALA A 34 -1.63 -34.28 -5.20
C ALA A 34 -0.28 -34.77 -5.76
N PHE A 35 0.52 -35.47 -4.96
CA PHE A 35 1.88 -35.88 -5.31
C PHE A 35 1.96 -37.36 -5.71
N ASN A 36 1.70 -37.64 -6.98
CA ASN A 36 2.05 -38.92 -7.59
C ASN A 36 3.34 -38.74 -8.41
N PHE A 37 4.43 -38.38 -7.73
CA PHE A 37 5.75 -38.27 -8.35
C PHE A 37 6.56 -39.52 -8.02
N ALA A 38 6.51 -40.51 -8.91
CA ALA A 38 7.32 -41.72 -8.84
C ALA A 38 8.13 -41.85 -10.15
N PRO A 39 9.25 -41.12 -10.32
CA PRO A 39 10.17 -41.48 -11.38
C PRO A 39 10.74 -42.87 -11.05
N SER A 40 10.49 -43.82 -11.93
CA SER A 40 11.06 -45.17 -11.91
C SER A 40 12.58 -45.19 -12.16
N THR A 41 13.20 -44.02 -12.35
CA THR A 41 14.60 -43.82 -12.73
C THR A 41 15.35 -42.90 -11.74
N PRO A 42 16.66 -43.10 -11.52
CA PRO A 42 17.50 -42.22 -10.71
C PRO A 42 17.53 -40.78 -11.25
N ILE A 43 17.43 -39.79 -10.36
CA ILE A 43 17.56 -38.38 -10.73
C ILE A 43 19.04 -38.03 -10.80
N GLU A 44 19.57 -37.74 -11.99
CA GLU A 44 20.99 -37.38 -12.20
C GLU A 44 21.17 -35.94 -12.67
N ARG A 45 20.20 -35.40 -13.42
CA ARG A 45 20.23 -34.08 -14.06
C ARG A 45 19.14 -33.20 -13.49
N VAL A 46 19.52 -32.15 -12.77
CA VAL A 46 18.60 -31.19 -12.16
C VAL A 46 18.77 -29.82 -12.81
N THR A 47 17.66 -29.24 -13.26
CA THR A 47 17.64 -27.90 -13.86
C THR A 47 16.73 -26.99 -13.05
N PHE A 48 17.24 -25.84 -12.63
CA PHE A 48 16.47 -24.80 -11.95
C PHE A 48 16.03 -23.73 -12.94
N ILE A 49 14.81 -23.22 -12.79
CA ILE A 49 14.33 -22.02 -13.48
C ILE A 49 14.10 -20.93 -12.43
N SER A 50 14.81 -19.82 -12.58
CA SER A 50 14.72 -18.65 -11.69
C SER A 50 13.55 -17.72 -12.06
N CYS A 51 13.24 -16.80 -11.16
CA CYS A 51 12.27 -15.71 -11.37
C CYS A 51 10.83 -16.16 -11.67
N VAL A 52 10.45 -17.36 -11.25
CA VAL A 52 9.07 -17.87 -11.40
C VAL A 52 8.13 -17.06 -10.51
N GLY A 53 7.24 -16.26 -11.12
CA GLY A 53 6.33 -15.36 -10.40
C GLY A 53 7.01 -14.12 -9.81
N SER A 54 8.14 -13.68 -10.37
CA SER A 54 8.85 -12.45 -9.98
C SER A 54 9.39 -11.71 -11.20
N ARG A 55 9.65 -10.41 -11.06
CA ARG A 55 10.11 -9.54 -12.16
C ARG A 55 9.16 -9.60 -13.37
N GLN A 56 7.87 -9.50 -13.08
CA GLN A 56 6.78 -9.49 -14.06
C GLN A 56 5.63 -8.61 -13.55
N GLY A 57 5.04 -7.79 -14.44
CA GLY A 57 3.99 -6.84 -14.07
C GLY A 57 4.43 -5.91 -12.92
N ARG A 58 3.61 -5.84 -11.85
CA ARG A 58 3.88 -5.05 -10.65
C ARG A 58 4.77 -5.74 -9.61
N ILE A 59 5.10 -7.02 -9.81
CA ILE A 59 5.88 -7.81 -8.85
C ILE A 59 7.37 -7.71 -9.16
N GLY A 60 8.12 -7.17 -8.21
CA GLY A 60 9.58 -7.00 -8.30
C GLY A 60 10.38 -8.30 -8.12
N CYS A 61 11.67 -8.13 -7.80
CA CYS A 61 12.55 -9.25 -7.47
C CYS A 61 12.23 -9.78 -6.06
N ALA A 62 12.16 -11.11 -5.89
CA ALA A 62 11.91 -11.73 -4.59
C ALA A 62 13.10 -11.67 -3.61
N ARG A 63 14.29 -11.24 -4.06
CA ARG A 63 15.51 -10.95 -3.28
C ARG A 63 16.16 -12.13 -2.51
N TYR A 64 15.43 -13.19 -2.20
CA TYR A 64 15.94 -14.38 -1.51
C TYR A 64 16.31 -15.53 -2.48
N CYS A 65 15.62 -15.57 -3.63
CA CYS A 65 15.54 -16.75 -4.50
C CYS A 65 16.88 -17.17 -5.10
N CYS A 66 17.73 -16.23 -5.53
CA CYS A 66 19.03 -16.55 -6.11
C CYS A 66 19.96 -17.24 -5.11
N THR A 67 20.12 -16.68 -3.91
CA THR A 67 20.96 -17.25 -2.86
C THR A 67 20.43 -18.61 -2.38
N SER A 68 19.11 -18.73 -2.19
CA SER A 68 18.49 -20.01 -1.81
C SER A 68 18.71 -21.09 -2.87
N MET A 69 18.51 -20.77 -4.15
CA MET A 69 18.77 -21.68 -5.27
C MET A 69 20.23 -22.14 -5.31
N LEU A 70 21.20 -21.24 -5.11
CA LEU A 70 22.63 -21.59 -5.11
C LEU A 70 23.00 -22.56 -3.98
N HIS A 71 22.45 -22.38 -2.78
CA HIS A 71 22.64 -23.35 -1.69
C HIS A 71 22.10 -24.74 -2.04
N GLN A 72 20.89 -24.80 -2.62
CA GLN A 72 20.29 -26.07 -3.06
C GLN A 72 21.10 -26.72 -4.20
N ALA A 73 21.59 -25.91 -5.14
CA ALA A 73 22.45 -26.38 -6.22
C ALA A 73 23.74 -26.99 -5.68
N LEU A 74 24.42 -26.33 -4.74
CA LEU A 74 25.62 -26.86 -4.08
C LEU A 74 25.35 -28.16 -3.32
N ALA A 75 24.21 -28.24 -2.60
CA ALA A 75 23.81 -29.47 -1.93
C ALA A 75 23.64 -30.63 -2.92
N LEU A 76 22.99 -30.39 -4.06
CA LEU A 76 22.85 -31.39 -5.12
C LEU A 76 24.20 -31.77 -5.77
N ARG A 77 25.12 -30.81 -5.95
CA ARG A 77 26.48 -31.10 -6.45
C ARG A 77 27.26 -31.99 -5.49
N ARG A 78 27.11 -31.80 -4.17
CA ARG A 78 27.72 -32.68 -3.14
C ARG A 78 27.15 -34.10 -3.17
N LEU A 79 25.90 -34.26 -3.64
CA LEU A 79 25.28 -35.56 -3.91
C LEU A 79 25.65 -36.13 -5.30
N GLY A 80 26.64 -35.55 -6.00
CA GLY A 80 27.12 -36.02 -7.30
C GLY A 80 26.23 -35.66 -8.49
N LYS A 81 25.18 -34.84 -8.30
CA LYS A 81 24.20 -34.53 -9.35
C LYS A 81 24.72 -33.48 -10.33
N LYS A 82 24.27 -33.53 -11.58
CA LYS A 82 24.54 -32.51 -12.60
C LYS A 82 23.51 -31.40 -12.47
N VAL A 83 23.95 -30.19 -12.14
CA VAL A 83 23.05 -29.08 -11.81
C VAL A 83 23.19 -27.95 -12.82
N ARG A 84 22.06 -27.43 -13.28
CA ARG A 84 21.96 -26.34 -14.24
C ARG A 84 20.99 -25.29 -13.73
N ILE A 85 21.29 -24.03 -14.01
CA ILE A 85 20.48 -22.89 -13.58
C ILE A 85 20.17 -22.05 -14.82
N VAL A 86 18.88 -21.86 -15.09
CA VAL A 86 18.34 -20.99 -16.12
C VAL A 86 17.79 -19.73 -15.43
N SER A 87 18.35 -18.56 -15.74
CA SER A 87 18.03 -17.32 -15.02
C SER A 87 18.16 -16.06 -15.87
N LYS A 88 17.43 -14.99 -15.54
CA LYS A 88 17.65 -13.66 -16.14
C LYS A 88 19.00 -13.07 -15.73
N ASP A 89 19.24 -13.10 -14.42
CA ASP A 89 20.43 -12.60 -13.74
C ASP A 89 20.60 -13.39 -12.43
N ILE A 90 21.84 -13.48 -11.94
CA ILE A 90 22.15 -13.94 -10.59
C ILE A 90 22.29 -12.71 -9.69
N ARG A 91 21.46 -12.61 -8.64
CA ARG A 91 21.44 -11.48 -7.72
C ARG A 91 21.91 -11.86 -6.33
N THR A 92 23.23 -11.88 -6.15
CA THR A 92 23.95 -12.21 -4.91
C THR A 92 24.51 -10.95 -4.25
N TYR A 93 23.66 -10.16 -3.62
CA TYR A 93 24.03 -8.82 -3.15
C TYR A 93 24.38 -8.72 -1.65
N SER A 94 24.09 -9.75 -0.85
CA SER A 94 24.38 -9.72 0.58
C SER A 94 25.84 -10.11 0.87
N ARG A 95 26.32 -9.81 2.08
CA ARG A 95 27.68 -10.16 2.49
C ARG A 95 27.92 -11.67 2.33
N GLN A 96 29.00 -12.04 1.64
CA GLN A 96 29.39 -13.42 1.27
C GLN A 96 28.53 -14.10 0.19
N ALA A 97 27.57 -13.39 -0.42
CA ALA A 97 26.70 -14.00 -1.43
C ALA A 97 27.39 -14.20 -2.78
N GLU A 98 28.36 -13.35 -3.13
CA GLU A 98 29.08 -13.49 -4.41
C GLU A 98 30.04 -14.69 -4.35
N GLU A 99 30.71 -14.88 -3.21
CA GLU A 99 31.55 -16.04 -2.95
C GLU A 99 30.76 -17.35 -3.01
N LEU A 100 29.49 -17.35 -2.62
CA LEU A 100 28.58 -18.49 -2.80
C LEU A 100 28.33 -18.79 -4.28
N TYR A 101 28.17 -17.75 -5.10
CA TYR A 101 28.01 -17.90 -6.55
C TYR A 101 29.29 -18.47 -7.18
N GLU A 102 30.47 -17.96 -6.79
CA GLU A 102 31.75 -18.51 -7.20
C GLU A 102 31.93 -19.98 -6.79
N GLU A 103 31.55 -20.33 -5.55
CA GLU A 103 31.58 -21.72 -5.07
C GLU A 103 30.72 -22.61 -5.96
N ALA A 104 29.51 -22.19 -6.30
CA ALA A 104 28.62 -22.94 -7.19
C ALA A 104 29.23 -23.14 -8.60
N MET A 105 29.85 -22.11 -9.16
CA MET A 105 30.57 -22.21 -10.43
C MET A 105 31.74 -23.20 -10.34
N ARG A 106 32.61 -23.09 -9.31
CA ARG A 106 33.73 -24.01 -9.09
C ARG A 106 33.28 -25.45 -8.85
N ALA A 107 32.13 -25.64 -8.20
CA ALA A 107 31.51 -26.94 -8.00
C ALA A 107 30.95 -27.54 -9.31
N GLY A 108 30.92 -26.79 -10.41
CA GLY A 108 30.48 -27.26 -11.73
C GLY A 108 28.97 -27.09 -11.98
N VAL A 109 28.30 -26.16 -11.30
CA VAL A 109 26.96 -25.72 -11.68
C VAL A 109 27.05 -24.94 -13.00
N GLN A 110 26.21 -25.27 -13.98
CA GLN A 110 26.17 -24.58 -15.27
C GLN A 110 25.07 -23.51 -15.26
N PHE A 111 25.36 -22.34 -15.81
CA PHE A 111 24.44 -21.20 -15.84
C PHE A 111 24.07 -20.84 -17.27
N PHE A 112 22.78 -20.60 -17.50
CA PHE A 112 22.20 -20.22 -18.78
C PHE A 112 21.30 -19.00 -18.58
N ARG A 113 21.21 -18.16 -19.61
CA ARG A 113 20.52 -16.88 -19.57
C ARG A 113 19.44 -16.77 -20.64
N TYR A 114 18.20 -16.56 -20.19
CA TYR A 114 17.07 -16.20 -21.05
C TYR A 114 16.80 -14.68 -20.99
N ALA A 115 15.89 -14.19 -21.84
CA ALA A 115 15.56 -12.76 -21.96
C ALA A 115 15.19 -12.11 -20.61
N ASP A 116 15.68 -10.88 -20.39
CA ASP A 116 15.52 -10.16 -19.13
C ASP A 116 14.17 -9.46 -18.99
N ASP A 117 13.55 -9.08 -20.10
CA ASP A 117 12.28 -8.37 -20.22
C ASP A 117 11.05 -9.30 -20.21
N ARG A 118 11.22 -10.58 -20.53
CA ARG A 118 10.13 -11.57 -20.61
C ARG A 118 10.09 -12.55 -19.44
N PRO A 119 8.92 -13.05 -19.05
CA PRO A 119 8.81 -13.98 -17.93
C PRO A 119 9.28 -15.41 -18.34
N PRO A 120 9.72 -16.24 -17.37
CA PRO A 120 10.32 -17.55 -17.68
C PRO A 120 9.40 -18.49 -18.46
N GLN A 121 8.08 -18.43 -18.25
CA GLN A 121 7.12 -19.30 -18.95
C GLN A 121 6.99 -19.00 -20.46
N GLU A 122 7.49 -17.85 -20.93
CA GLU A 122 7.50 -17.50 -22.36
C GLU A 122 8.82 -17.89 -23.05
N GLU A 123 9.89 -18.06 -22.27
CA GLU A 123 11.25 -18.24 -22.79
C GLU A 123 11.82 -19.65 -22.54
N VAL A 124 11.18 -20.42 -21.66
CA VAL A 124 11.66 -21.75 -21.26
C VAL A 124 10.54 -22.77 -21.39
N VAL A 125 10.75 -23.75 -22.26
CA VAL A 125 9.81 -24.86 -22.50
C VAL A 125 10.38 -26.14 -21.88
N PHE A 126 9.55 -26.89 -21.15
CA PHE A 126 9.92 -28.21 -20.63
C PHE A 126 9.05 -29.30 -21.25
N GLU A 127 9.64 -30.07 -22.17
CA GLU A 127 8.94 -31.11 -22.92
C GLU A 127 9.87 -32.32 -23.11
N ASN A 128 9.29 -33.53 -23.08
CA ASN A 128 10.03 -34.77 -23.34
C ASN A 128 11.29 -34.97 -22.47
N GLY A 129 11.31 -34.42 -21.26
CA GLY A 129 12.48 -34.50 -20.37
C GLY A 129 13.63 -33.55 -20.75
N GLU A 130 13.36 -32.53 -21.57
CA GLU A 130 14.33 -31.52 -21.97
C GLU A 130 13.82 -30.11 -21.66
N VAL A 131 14.73 -29.25 -21.20
CA VAL A 131 14.52 -27.81 -21.10
C VAL A 131 15.02 -27.16 -22.38
N GLN A 132 14.14 -26.47 -23.09
CA GLN A 132 14.43 -25.76 -24.34
C GLN A 132 14.40 -24.25 -24.07
N LEU A 133 15.43 -23.54 -24.54
CA LEU A 133 15.56 -22.09 -24.41
C LEU A 133 16.56 -21.52 -25.43
N TYR A 134 16.41 -20.25 -25.78
CA TYR A 134 17.45 -19.46 -26.40
C TYR A 134 18.40 -18.91 -25.33
N ASP A 135 19.68 -19.29 -25.38
CA ASP A 135 20.68 -18.77 -24.44
C ASP A 135 21.32 -17.50 -25.01
N HIS A 136 21.11 -16.38 -24.33
CA HIS A 136 21.58 -15.06 -24.76
C HIS A 136 23.09 -14.85 -24.61
N LEU A 137 23.78 -15.67 -23.79
CA LEU A 137 25.23 -15.58 -23.65
C LEU A 137 25.94 -16.30 -24.80
N LEU A 138 25.39 -17.43 -25.23
CA LEU A 138 25.88 -18.25 -26.34
C LEU A 138 25.32 -17.82 -27.70
N GLY A 139 24.19 -17.13 -27.72
CA GLY A 139 23.50 -16.71 -28.93
C GLY A 139 22.85 -17.87 -29.70
N ALA A 140 22.43 -18.93 -29.01
CA ALA A 140 21.98 -20.17 -29.63
C ALA A 140 20.79 -20.82 -28.91
N GLU A 141 19.99 -21.56 -29.68
CA GLU A 141 18.95 -22.45 -29.15
C GLU A 141 19.57 -23.68 -28.49
N LEU A 142 19.16 -23.97 -27.26
CA LEU A 142 19.65 -25.08 -26.47
C LEU A 142 18.52 -26.05 -26.13
N ARG A 143 18.88 -27.33 -26.09
CA ARG A 143 18.06 -28.41 -25.53
C ARG A 143 18.85 -29.09 -24.42
N ILE A 144 18.34 -29.03 -23.20
CA ILE A 144 19.04 -29.45 -21.99
C ILE A 144 18.31 -30.64 -21.36
N PRO A 145 18.86 -31.86 -21.47
CA PRO A 145 18.28 -33.03 -20.83
C PRO A 145 18.20 -32.88 -19.30
N THR A 146 17.00 -33.10 -18.75
CA THR A 146 16.61 -32.75 -17.38
C THR A 146 15.70 -33.84 -16.79
N ASP A 147 16.16 -34.49 -15.71
CA ASP A 147 15.38 -35.50 -14.98
C ASP A 147 14.45 -34.85 -13.96
N LEU A 148 14.90 -33.73 -13.36
CA LEU A 148 14.14 -32.95 -12.39
C LEU A 148 14.21 -31.46 -12.71
N LEU A 149 13.05 -30.87 -13.01
CA LEU A 149 12.89 -29.43 -13.14
C LEU A 149 12.46 -28.82 -11.80
N VAL A 150 13.18 -27.80 -11.34
CA VAL A 150 12.93 -27.07 -10.09
C VAL A 150 12.54 -25.63 -10.39
N LEU A 151 11.32 -25.24 -10.01
CA LEU A 151 10.81 -23.88 -10.14
C LEU A 151 11.20 -23.06 -8.91
N VAL A 152 11.99 -22.01 -9.09
CA VAL A 152 12.38 -21.12 -7.99
C VAL A 152 11.37 -19.99 -7.86
N THR A 153 10.43 -20.15 -6.94
CA THR A 153 9.24 -19.30 -6.85
C THR A 153 9.48 -18.03 -6.04
N GLY A 154 8.85 -16.94 -6.47
CA GLY A 154 8.87 -15.66 -5.78
C GLY A 154 8.04 -15.62 -4.49
N LEU A 155 8.17 -14.52 -3.76
CA LEU A 155 7.26 -14.17 -2.67
C LEU A 155 6.06 -13.40 -3.24
N ARG A 156 4.89 -13.58 -2.60
CA ARG A 156 3.69 -12.80 -2.88
C ARG A 156 3.30 -11.98 -1.65
N PRO A 157 2.65 -10.82 -1.85
CA PRO A 157 2.10 -10.05 -0.74
C PRO A 157 1.06 -10.88 0.02
N PRO A 158 0.80 -10.54 1.29
CA PRO A 158 -0.15 -11.30 2.10
C PRO A 158 -1.59 -11.02 1.66
N GLU A 159 -2.37 -12.10 1.52
CA GLU A 159 -3.82 -12.08 1.25
C GLU A 159 -4.55 -12.15 2.61
N ASP A 160 -4.79 -10.98 3.21
CA ASP A 160 -5.36 -10.85 4.56
C ASP A 160 -6.33 -9.68 4.67
N THR A 161 -7.05 -9.63 5.78
CA THR A 161 -7.92 -8.51 6.18
C THR A 161 -7.25 -7.55 7.15
N LEU A 162 -5.97 -7.77 7.51
CA LEU A 162 -5.24 -6.93 8.47
C LEU A 162 -5.03 -5.52 7.92
N ALA A 163 -4.83 -5.38 6.61
CA ALA A 163 -4.77 -4.06 5.95
C ALA A 163 -6.01 -3.21 6.29
N GLU A 164 -7.19 -3.82 6.25
CA GLU A 164 -8.47 -3.15 6.49
C GLU A 164 -8.72 -2.91 7.98
N GLN A 165 -8.31 -3.85 8.83
CA GLN A 165 -8.47 -3.76 10.29
C GLN A 165 -7.57 -2.67 10.88
N LEU A 166 -6.30 -2.62 10.44
CA LEU A 166 -5.28 -1.70 10.94
C LEU A 166 -5.12 -0.45 10.07
N LYS A 167 -5.87 -0.35 8.96
CA LYS A 167 -5.82 0.77 7.99
C LYS A 167 -4.42 0.98 7.42
N LEU A 168 -3.74 -0.11 7.09
CA LEU A 168 -2.41 -0.08 6.50
C LEU A 168 -2.50 0.21 5.00
N ALA A 169 -1.68 1.15 4.53
CA ALA A 169 -1.48 1.35 3.10
C ALA A 169 -0.73 0.16 2.50
N ARG A 170 -0.97 -0.11 1.20
CA ARG A 170 -0.22 -1.11 0.44
C ARG A 170 0.58 -0.44 -0.67
N SER A 171 1.77 -0.97 -0.91
CA SER A 171 2.65 -0.62 -2.03
C SER A 171 2.09 -1.16 -3.36
N GLU A 172 2.66 -0.73 -4.49
CA GLU A 172 2.21 -1.15 -5.82
C GLU A 172 2.28 -2.68 -6.03
N ASP A 173 3.25 -3.32 -5.37
CA ASP A 173 3.44 -4.78 -5.36
C ASP A 173 2.45 -5.51 -4.43
N GLY A 174 1.60 -4.77 -3.70
CA GLY A 174 0.61 -5.27 -2.76
C GLY A 174 1.12 -5.49 -1.34
N SER A 175 2.41 -5.29 -1.05
CA SER A 175 2.96 -5.43 0.30
C SER A 175 2.53 -4.27 1.20
N TYR A 176 2.68 -4.36 2.53
CA TYR A 176 2.39 -3.21 3.40
C TYR A 176 3.40 -2.09 3.20
N MET A 177 2.89 -0.87 3.09
CA MET A 177 3.69 0.33 2.84
C MET A 177 4.27 0.88 4.14
N GLU A 178 5.58 1.08 4.15
CA GLU A 178 6.30 1.80 5.19
C GLU A 178 6.02 3.32 5.14
N LEU A 179 6.31 4.01 6.25
CA LEU A 179 6.15 5.46 6.36
C LEU A 179 7.05 6.22 5.37
N HIS A 180 8.30 5.78 5.27
CA HIS A 180 9.26 6.34 4.32
C HIS A 180 10.41 5.34 4.11
N PRO A 181 10.82 5.05 2.86
CA PRO A 181 11.82 4.02 2.56
C PRO A 181 13.15 4.16 3.31
N LYS A 182 13.52 5.39 3.70
CA LYS A 182 14.78 5.68 4.42
C LYS A 182 14.60 6.15 5.87
N LEU A 183 13.53 6.87 6.17
CA LEU A 183 13.38 7.60 7.43
C LEU A 183 12.44 6.87 8.41
N GLY A 184 11.59 5.98 7.90
CA GLY A 184 10.72 5.14 8.69
C GLY A 184 10.47 3.79 8.01
N PRO A 185 11.51 2.99 7.72
CA PRO A 185 11.39 1.75 6.95
C PRO A 185 10.67 0.61 7.69
N VAL A 186 10.40 0.79 8.98
CA VAL A 186 9.66 -0.15 9.84
C VAL A 186 8.42 0.48 10.48
N GLN A 187 8.17 1.76 10.20
CA GLN A 187 7.03 2.50 10.72
C GLN A 187 5.94 2.52 9.65
N THR A 188 4.70 2.71 10.06
CA THR A 188 3.60 2.98 9.13
C THR A 188 3.12 4.42 9.34
N ALA A 189 2.21 4.89 8.49
CA ALA A 189 1.51 6.16 8.73
C ALA A 189 0.60 6.13 9.97
N ILE A 190 0.26 4.94 10.48
CA ILE A 190 -0.52 4.76 11.69
C ILE A 190 0.43 4.71 12.88
N GLN A 191 0.33 5.70 13.77
CA GLN A 191 1.17 5.76 14.97
C GLN A 191 0.96 4.52 15.85
N GLY A 192 2.06 3.94 16.33
CA GLY A 192 2.06 2.73 17.15
C GLY A 192 1.97 1.41 16.36
N VAL A 193 1.81 1.46 15.03
CA VAL A 193 1.83 0.27 14.16
C VAL A 193 3.13 0.22 13.36
N TYR A 194 3.81 -0.92 13.43
CA TYR A 194 5.15 -1.15 12.85
C TYR A 194 5.13 -2.39 11.95
N LEU A 195 6.07 -2.44 11.00
CA LEU A 195 6.22 -3.54 10.05
C LEU A 195 7.52 -4.31 10.29
N ALA A 196 7.48 -5.63 10.11
CA ALA A 196 8.65 -6.49 10.17
C ALA A 196 8.54 -7.64 9.16
N GLY A 197 9.68 -8.00 8.56
CA GLY A 197 9.79 -9.16 7.69
C GLY A 197 9.16 -8.97 6.32
N THR A 198 8.74 -10.09 5.72
CA THR A 198 8.27 -10.15 4.33
C THR A 198 6.91 -9.49 4.12
N ALA A 199 6.17 -9.16 5.19
CA ALA A 199 4.91 -8.44 5.10
C ALA A 199 5.04 -7.03 4.50
N GLN A 200 6.19 -6.37 4.70
CA GLN A 200 6.51 -5.07 4.08
C GLN A 200 7.02 -5.20 2.63
N GLY A 201 7.45 -6.39 2.22
CA GLY A 201 8.00 -6.62 0.90
C GLY A 201 9.06 -7.71 0.90
N ALA A 202 9.40 -8.21 -0.28
CA ALA A 202 10.33 -9.31 -0.45
C ALA A 202 11.73 -8.99 0.12
N LYS A 203 12.30 -9.91 0.90
CA LYS A 203 13.60 -9.78 1.57
C LYS A 203 14.08 -11.14 2.07
N ASP A 204 15.37 -11.23 2.42
CA ASP A 204 15.92 -12.44 3.01
C ASP A 204 15.69 -12.53 4.55
N VAL A 205 16.14 -13.63 5.16
CA VAL A 205 16.01 -13.88 6.60
C VAL A 205 16.80 -12.86 7.42
N ARG A 206 18.01 -12.48 7.00
CA ARG A 206 18.87 -11.55 7.74
C ARG A 206 18.27 -10.15 7.75
N GLU A 207 17.76 -9.71 6.60
CA GLU A 207 17.02 -8.46 6.48
C GLU A 207 15.74 -8.48 7.32
N SER A 208 15.01 -9.60 7.33
CA SER A 208 13.81 -9.76 8.16
C SER A 208 14.11 -9.67 9.65
N MET A 209 15.20 -10.30 10.10
CA MET A 209 15.65 -10.23 11.50
C MET A 209 16.05 -8.80 11.88
N ALA A 210 16.84 -8.12 11.03
CA ALA A 210 17.23 -6.74 11.27
C ALA A 210 16.01 -5.81 11.34
N GLN A 211 15.04 -5.99 10.44
CA GLN A 211 13.79 -5.23 10.45
C GLN A 211 12.95 -5.50 11.70
N ALA A 212 12.88 -6.75 12.16
CA ALA A 212 12.19 -7.11 13.40
C ALA A 212 12.82 -6.44 14.63
N MET A 213 14.15 -6.41 14.73
CA MET A 213 14.86 -5.69 15.80
C MET A 213 14.59 -4.18 15.74
N ALA A 214 14.56 -3.59 14.54
CA ALA A 214 14.25 -2.18 14.36
C ALA A 214 12.79 -1.85 14.75
N ALA A 215 11.83 -2.69 14.37
CA ALA A 215 10.43 -2.55 14.75
C ALA A 215 10.27 -2.66 16.28
N ALA A 216 10.91 -3.66 16.91
CA ALA A 216 10.93 -3.82 18.36
C ALA A 216 11.55 -2.61 19.07
N GLY A 217 12.65 -2.06 18.56
CA GLY A 217 13.27 -0.85 19.10
C GLY A 217 12.38 0.38 19.01
N LYS A 218 11.67 0.57 17.89
CA LYS A 218 10.72 1.67 17.72
C LYS A 218 9.49 1.54 18.61
N ALA A 219 8.93 0.34 18.71
CA ALA A 219 7.81 0.05 19.63
C ALA A 219 8.25 0.22 21.09
N GLY A 220 9.42 -0.31 21.45
CA GLY A 220 10.01 -0.17 22.78
C GLY A 220 10.24 1.29 23.16
N ALA A 221 10.72 2.13 22.24
CA ALA A 221 10.90 3.57 22.50
C ALA A 221 9.59 4.32 22.76
N LEU A 222 8.47 3.86 22.18
CA LEU A 222 7.14 4.37 22.48
C LEU A 222 6.67 3.89 23.87
N LEU A 223 6.80 2.59 24.14
CA LEU A 223 6.37 1.96 25.40
C LEU A 223 7.20 2.36 26.62
N ALA A 224 8.47 2.73 26.42
CA ALA A 224 9.38 3.16 27.49
C ALA A 224 8.98 4.53 28.09
N ARG A 225 8.09 5.27 27.43
CA ARG A 225 7.59 6.55 27.91
C ARG A 225 6.34 6.31 28.77
N GLY A 226 6.26 6.97 29.93
CA GLY A 226 5.07 6.93 30.78
C GLY A 226 3.88 7.73 30.24
N ALA A 227 4.09 8.51 29.18
CA ALA A 227 3.07 9.28 28.50
C ALA A 227 3.41 9.41 27.00
N ILE A 228 2.37 9.62 26.20
CA ILE A 228 2.48 9.94 24.78
C ILE A 228 2.00 11.36 24.55
N GLU A 229 2.74 12.09 23.71
CA GLU A 229 2.29 13.39 23.22
C GLU A 229 1.33 13.16 22.05
N LYS A 230 0.17 13.80 22.13
CA LYS A 230 -0.85 13.75 21.08
C LYS A 230 -0.94 15.11 20.43
N GLU A 231 -1.06 15.12 19.10
CA GLU A 231 -1.32 16.36 18.37
C GLU A 231 -2.61 17.02 18.90
N PRO A 232 -2.61 18.34 19.20
CA PRO A 232 -3.74 19.06 19.79
C PRO A 232 -4.86 19.36 18.78
N LEU A 233 -5.14 18.42 17.88
CA LEU A 233 -6.17 18.49 16.83
C LEU A 233 -7.54 17.95 17.31
N THR A 234 -7.70 17.79 18.62
CA THR A 234 -8.91 17.22 19.23
C THR A 234 -10.06 18.21 19.24
N ALA A 235 -11.27 17.72 18.98
CA ALA A 235 -12.49 18.52 19.01
C ALA A 235 -12.69 19.22 20.36
N LYS A 236 -13.08 20.50 20.34
CA LYS A 236 -13.40 21.30 21.53
C LYS A 236 -14.90 21.56 21.60
N TYR A 237 -15.45 21.39 22.80
CA TYR A 237 -16.88 21.49 23.07
C TYR A 237 -17.23 22.88 23.61
N ILE A 238 -18.19 23.56 22.97
CA ILE A 238 -18.72 24.85 23.37
C ILE A 238 -20.10 24.58 23.99
N SER A 239 -20.15 24.52 25.32
CA SER A 239 -21.30 23.97 26.03
C SER A 239 -22.56 24.82 25.84
N GLU A 240 -22.38 26.13 25.75
CA GLU A 240 -23.42 27.16 25.72
C GLU A 240 -24.18 27.16 24.39
N ALA A 241 -23.52 26.77 23.30
CA ALA A 241 -24.11 26.64 21.97
C ALA A 241 -24.83 25.29 21.77
N CYS A 242 -24.72 24.35 22.72
CA CYS A 242 -25.20 22.99 22.54
C CYS A 242 -26.69 22.84 22.88
N ILE A 243 -27.46 22.30 21.94
CA ILE A 243 -28.88 21.96 22.12
C ILE A 243 -29.12 20.49 22.51
N GLY A 244 -28.07 19.75 22.90
CA GLY A 244 -28.18 18.35 23.33
C GLY A 244 -28.80 17.38 22.31
N CYS A 245 -28.60 17.61 21.00
CA CYS A 245 -29.22 16.79 19.93
C CYS A 245 -28.55 15.42 19.68
N LEU A 246 -27.35 15.21 20.25
CA LEU A 246 -26.57 13.95 20.19
C LEU A 246 -26.14 13.46 18.80
N ARG A 247 -26.22 14.30 17.74
CA ARG A 247 -25.69 13.93 16.41
C ARG A 247 -24.20 13.61 16.49
N CYS A 248 -23.43 14.43 17.20
CA CYS A 248 -21.98 14.25 17.40
C CYS A 248 -21.60 12.90 18.01
N VAL A 249 -22.39 12.40 18.98
CA VAL A 249 -22.22 11.07 19.60
C VAL A 249 -22.38 9.98 18.53
N LYS A 250 -23.45 10.05 17.74
CA LYS A 250 -23.76 9.04 16.70
C LYS A 250 -22.73 8.97 15.58
N VAL A 251 -22.13 10.10 15.22
CA VAL A 251 -21.24 10.21 14.05
C VAL A 251 -19.76 10.06 14.40
N CYS A 252 -19.40 9.90 15.68
CA CYS A 252 -18.02 9.70 16.11
C CYS A 252 -17.60 8.24 15.91
N PRO A 253 -16.67 7.91 14.99
CA PRO A 253 -16.27 6.53 14.74
C PRO A 253 -15.32 5.97 15.82
N PHE A 254 -14.90 6.81 16.78
CA PHE A 254 -13.92 6.47 17.82
C PHE A 254 -14.54 6.39 19.21
N SER A 255 -15.87 6.58 19.31
CA SER A 255 -16.58 6.69 20.59
C SER A 255 -15.97 7.73 21.53
N ALA A 256 -15.31 8.76 20.98
CA ALA A 256 -14.66 9.82 21.74
C ALA A 256 -15.66 10.83 22.32
N ILE A 257 -16.93 10.77 21.91
CA ILE A 257 -17.99 11.65 22.38
C ILE A 257 -19.08 10.78 22.97
N GLU A 258 -19.40 10.98 24.24
CA GLU A 258 -20.44 10.25 24.95
C GLU A 258 -21.52 11.20 25.47
N GLN A 259 -22.70 10.67 25.74
CA GLN A 259 -23.76 11.41 26.41
C GLN A 259 -23.55 11.30 27.93
N VAL A 260 -23.38 12.43 28.60
CA VAL A 260 -23.24 12.51 30.07
C VAL A 260 -24.37 13.29 30.74
N GLY A 261 -25.13 14.06 29.97
CA GLY A 261 -26.24 14.87 30.47
C GLY A 261 -27.57 14.57 29.78
N GLU A 262 -28.59 15.33 30.15
CA GLU A 262 -29.93 15.17 29.60
C GLU A 262 -30.00 15.57 28.12
N ARG A 263 -30.65 14.74 27.32
CA ARG A 263 -30.92 15.05 25.91
C ARG A 263 -31.75 16.32 25.79
N GLY A 264 -31.41 17.19 24.85
CA GLY A 264 -32.10 18.46 24.61
C GLY A 264 -31.61 19.63 25.48
N LYS A 265 -30.65 19.41 26.39
CA LYS A 265 -30.06 20.47 27.23
C LYS A 265 -28.58 20.74 26.89
N PRO A 266 -28.06 21.95 27.18
CA PRO A 266 -26.63 22.21 27.25
C PRO A 266 -25.92 21.21 28.18
N GLY A 267 -24.64 20.90 27.92
CA GLY A 267 -23.88 19.95 28.73
C GLY A 267 -24.25 18.47 28.54
N ALA A 268 -25.04 18.13 27.51
CA ALA A 268 -25.47 16.75 27.27
C ALA A 268 -24.33 15.77 26.93
N ILE A 269 -23.15 16.26 26.54
CA ILE A 269 -22.04 15.44 26.04
C ILE A 269 -20.71 15.74 26.73
N ARG A 270 -19.81 14.76 26.71
CA ARG A 270 -18.39 14.91 27.05
C ARG A 270 -17.54 14.41 25.89
N ILE A 271 -16.44 15.12 25.61
CA ILE A 271 -15.44 14.70 24.62
C ILE A 271 -14.20 14.20 25.36
N THR A 272 -13.85 12.93 25.18
CA THR A 272 -12.62 12.35 25.69
C THR A 272 -11.48 12.66 24.70
N GLU A 273 -10.67 13.68 25.01
CA GLU A 273 -9.59 14.16 24.13
C GLU A 273 -8.60 13.05 23.76
N ALA A 274 -8.27 12.18 24.72
CA ALA A 274 -7.39 11.02 24.51
C ALA A 274 -7.92 10.08 23.41
N ALA A 275 -9.23 9.93 23.25
CA ALA A 275 -9.85 9.10 22.21
C ALA A 275 -10.12 9.87 20.90
N CYS A 276 -10.18 11.20 20.93
CA CYS A 276 -10.53 12.00 19.74
C CYS A 276 -9.40 12.00 18.71
N MET A 277 -9.60 11.43 17.53
CA MET A 277 -8.58 11.44 16.46
C MET A 277 -8.59 12.71 15.58
N GLY A 278 -9.39 13.73 15.93
CA GLY A 278 -9.35 15.02 15.23
C GLY A 278 -9.93 15.04 13.80
N CYS A 279 -10.75 14.06 13.42
CA CYS A 279 -11.29 13.99 12.04
C CYS A 279 -12.29 15.10 11.67
N GLY A 280 -12.85 15.81 12.65
CA GLY A 280 -13.78 16.94 12.41
C GLY A 280 -15.21 16.57 12.01
N ASN A 281 -15.57 15.29 11.92
CA ASN A 281 -16.91 14.87 11.51
C ASN A 281 -18.02 15.41 12.43
N CYS A 282 -17.78 15.38 13.74
CA CYS A 282 -18.72 15.88 14.74
C CYS A 282 -18.94 17.40 14.65
N ALA A 283 -17.89 18.17 14.36
CA ALA A 283 -18.00 19.61 14.14
C ALA A 283 -18.86 19.91 12.92
N ALA A 284 -18.66 19.15 11.85
CA ALA A 284 -19.33 19.40 10.60
C ALA A 284 -20.77 18.85 10.52
N GLU A 285 -21.18 18.02 11.49
CA GLU A 285 -22.56 17.56 11.71
C GLU A 285 -23.29 18.37 12.79
N CYS A 286 -22.61 19.27 13.50
CA CYS A 286 -23.21 20.05 14.58
C CYS A 286 -24.06 21.19 14.01
N PRO A 287 -25.40 21.17 14.18
CA PRO A 287 -26.27 22.18 13.58
C PRO A 287 -26.13 23.57 14.24
N THR A 288 -25.66 23.61 15.48
CA THR A 288 -25.47 24.85 16.25
C THR A 288 -24.00 25.24 16.40
N GLN A 289 -23.11 24.56 15.66
CA GLN A 289 -21.67 24.84 15.68
C GLN A 289 -21.00 24.74 17.07
N ALA A 290 -21.62 24.02 18.01
CA ALA A 290 -21.16 23.80 19.38
C ALA A 290 -19.92 22.91 19.51
N ILE A 291 -19.33 22.49 18.39
CA ILE A 291 -18.07 21.75 18.34
C ILE A 291 -17.16 22.49 17.36
N ASP A 292 -15.97 22.82 17.83
CA ASP A 292 -14.91 23.43 17.03
C ASP A 292 -13.70 22.49 16.91
N MET A 293 -12.91 22.72 15.87
CA MET A 293 -11.72 21.93 15.55
C MET A 293 -10.52 22.85 15.56
N PRO A 294 -9.69 22.85 16.63
CA PRO A 294 -8.45 23.61 16.66
C PRO A 294 -7.61 23.38 15.40
N TYR A 295 -6.91 24.42 14.94
CA TYR A 295 -6.12 24.46 13.68
C TYR A 295 -6.93 24.34 12.38
N PHE A 296 -8.20 23.95 12.46
CA PHE A 296 -9.16 23.85 11.35
C PHE A 296 -10.49 24.46 11.74
N THR A 297 -10.43 25.60 12.44
CA THR A 297 -11.64 26.31 12.89
C THR A 297 -12.38 26.87 11.69
N ARG A 298 -13.69 27.13 11.85
CA ARG A 298 -14.48 27.74 10.76
C ARG A 298 -13.89 29.08 10.31
N GLN A 299 -13.46 29.90 11.26
CA GLN A 299 -12.85 31.20 10.98
C GLN A 299 -11.56 31.07 10.16
N GLN A 300 -10.67 30.14 10.54
CA GLN A 300 -9.43 29.89 9.81
C GLN A 300 -9.70 29.41 8.38
N ILE A 301 -10.65 28.49 8.20
CA ILE A 301 -11.00 27.97 6.87
C ILE A 301 -11.64 29.07 6.01
N ARG A 302 -12.58 29.85 6.56
CA ARG A 302 -13.19 30.98 5.85
C ARG A 302 -12.17 32.04 5.46
N ALA A 303 -11.21 32.34 6.32
CA ALA A 303 -10.12 33.27 5.99
C ALA A 303 -9.26 32.76 4.82
N GLN A 304 -8.97 31.45 4.78
CA GLN A 304 -8.27 30.83 3.64
C GLN A 304 -9.10 30.91 2.35
N ILE A 305 -10.42 30.68 2.42
CA ILE A 305 -11.32 30.81 1.26
C ILE A 305 -11.27 32.24 0.73
N ASP A 306 -11.44 33.22 1.62
CA ASP A 306 -11.45 34.64 1.26
C ASP A 306 -10.12 35.07 0.61
N ALA A 307 -8.98 34.62 1.16
CA ALA A 307 -7.66 34.90 0.59
C ALA A 307 -7.43 34.21 -0.76
N ALA A 308 -7.81 32.93 -0.88
CA ALA A 308 -7.67 32.16 -2.12
C ALA A 308 -8.46 32.80 -3.28
N LEU A 309 -9.59 33.43 -2.97
CA LEU A 309 -10.54 34.01 -3.93
C LEU A 309 -10.48 35.54 -4.01
N ALA A 310 -9.49 36.19 -3.40
CA ALA A 310 -9.39 37.67 -3.36
C ALA A 310 -9.20 38.32 -4.75
N ASP A 311 -8.57 37.61 -5.68
CA ASP A 311 -8.31 38.07 -7.05
C ASP A 311 -8.96 37.13 -8.07
N LYS A 312 -9.66 37.66 -9.08
CA LYS A 312 -10.31 36.91 -10.17
C LYS A 312 -10.95 35.57 -9.72
N PRO A 313 -11.87 35.58 -8.74
CA PRO A 313 -12.43 34.34 -8.17
C PRO A 313 -13.14 33.47 -9.20
N GLY A 314 -13.77 34.09 -10.21
CA GLY A 314 -14.44 33.40 -11.31
C GLY A 314 -13.50 32.58 -12.20
N GLU A 315 -12.19 32.80 -12.13
CA GLU A 315 -11.16 32.03 -12.85
C GLU A 315 -10.51 30.94 -12.00
N LYS A 316 -11.02 30.70 -10.79
CA LYS A 316 -10.40 29.80 -9.82
C LYS A 316 -11.27 28.59 -9.49
N VAL A 317 -10.60 27.46 -9.33
CA VAL A 317 -11.16 26.25 -8.72
C VAL A 317 -10.70 26.21 -7.27
N LEU A 318 -11.62 26.28 -6.31
CA LEU A 318 -11.28 26.04 -4.92
C LEU A 318 -11.28 24.53 -4.63
N VAL A 319 -10.14 23.98 -4.21
CA VAL A 319 -9.94 22.53 -4.04
C VAL A 319 -9.79 22.21 -2.56
N PHE A 320 -10.83 21.64 -1.97
CA PHE A 320 -10.81 21.17 -0.59
C PHE A 320 -10.19 19.78 -0.50
N THR A 321 -9.05 19.66 0.18
CA THR A 321 -8.30 18.39 0.30
C THR A 321 -8.28 17.84 1.73
N CYS A 322 -8.43 16.52 1.83
CA CYS A 322 -8.09 15.76 3.03
C CYS A 322 -6.57 15.67 3.17
N ASN A 323 -6.04 15.93 4.36
CA ASN A 323 -4.61 15.88 4.68
C ASN A 323 -3.97 14.52 4.33
N TRP A 324 -4.65 13.41 4.63
CA TRP A 324 -4.05 12.08 4.59
C TRP A 324 -3.88 11.48 3.20
N CYS A 325 -4.81 11.79 2.29
CA CYS A 325 -4.86 11.13 0.98
C CYS A 325 -4.74 12.17 -0.13
N SER A 326 -5.79 12.96 -0.37
CA SER A 326 -5.80 13.85 -1.54
C SER A 326 -4.75 14.96 -1.48
N TYR A 327 -4.38 15.46 -0.29
CA TYR A 327 -3.28 16.43 -0.20
C TYR A 327 -1.93 15.75 -0.48
N ALA A 328 -1.69 14.55 0.06
CA ALA A 328 -0.52 13.75 -0.27
C ALA A 328 -0.47 13.38 -1.78
N GLY A 329 -1.63 13.12 -2.41
CA GLY A 329 -1.73 12.94 -3.85
C GLY A 329 -1.37 14.21 -4.65
N ALA A 330 -1.72 15.39 -4.12
CA ALA A 330 -1.27 16.67 -4.69
C ALA A 330 0.25 16.84 -4.57
N ASP A 331 0.83 16.51 -3.42
CA ASP A 331 2.28 16.53 -3.22
C ASP A 331 2.98 15.54 -4.16
N LEU A 332 2.42 14.33 -4.32
CA LEU A 332 2.93 13.32 -5.25
C LEU A 332 2.89 13.80 -6.70
N ALA A 333 1.81 14.48 -7.12
CA ALA A 333 1.74 15.09 -8.45
C ALA A 333 2.91 16.09 -8.67
N GLY A 334 3.28 16.85 -7.63
CA GLY A 334 4.44 17.72 -7.62
C GLY A 334 5.78 16.98 -7.70
N ILE A 335 5.95 15.91 -6.91
CA ILE A 335 7.15 15.05 -6.92
C ILE A 335 7.36 14.41 -8.30
N GLU A 336 6.27 13.94 -8.91
CA GLU A 336 6.25 13.35 -10.25
C GLU A 336 6.35 14.41 -11.37
N LYS A 337 6.44 15.70 -11.02
CA LYS A 337 6.53 16.85 -11.94
C LYS A 337 5.36 16.94 -12.93
N ARG A 338 4.19 16.44 -12.54
CA ARG A 338 2.98 16.52 -13.36
C ARG A 338 2.52 17.96 -13.46
N GLN A 339 2.21 18.38 -14.69
CA GLN A 339 1.69 19.71 -14.94
C GLN A 339 0.16 19.69 -14.82
N TYR A 340 -0.39 20.69 -14.13
CA TYR A 340 -1.83 20.95 -14.09
C TYR A 340 -2.08 22.47 -14.07
N PRO A 341 -3.26 22.95 -14.48
CA PRO A 341 -3.50 24.38 -14.65
C PRO A 341 -3.40 25.21 -13.35
N PRO A 342 -2.98 26.49 -13.45
CA PRO A 342 -2.76 27.36 -12.29
C PRO A 342 -4.06 27.94 -11.70
N SER A 343 -5.25 27.53 -12.18
CA SER A 343 -6.56 27.97 -11.66
C SER A 343 -6.90 27.34 -10.30
N SER A 344 -6.25 26.24 -9.93
CA SER A 344 -6.52 25.52 -8.68
C SER A 344 -5.97 26.24 -7.43
N ARG A 345 -6.78 26.31 -6.36
CA ARG A 345 -6.39 26.84 -5.05
C ARG A 345 -6.74 25.82 -3.96
N ILE A 346 -5.71 25.21 -3.39
CA ILE A 346 -5.88 24.12 -2.41
C ILE A 346 -6.14 24.71 -1.01
N ILE A 347 -7.20 24.24 -0.36
CA ILE A 347 -7.45 24.41 1.08
C ILE A 347 -7.45 23.04 1.72
N ARG A 348 -6.54 22.82 2.66
CA ARG A 348 -6.35 21.54 3.35
C ARG A 348 -7.10 21.52 4.67
N THR A 349 -7.75 20.40 4.96
CA THR A 349 -8.26 20.06 6.31
C THR A 349 -7.74 18.70 6.77
N MET A 350 -7.79 18.39 8.07
CA MET A 350 -7.34 17.07 8.56
C MET A 350 -8.03 15.90 7.89
N CYS A 351 -9.30 16.04 7.53
CA CYS A 351 -10.08 14.98 6.93
C CYS A 351 -11.20 15.59 6.09
N SER A 352 -11.61 14.89 5.03
CA SER A 352 -12.80 15.29 4.27
C SER A 352 -14.07 15.35 5.12
N ALA A 353 -14.11 14.69 6.28
CA ALA A 353 -15.20 14.81 7.24
C ALA A 353 -15.29 16.18 7.91
N ARG A 354 -14.23 16.98 7.90
CA ARG A 354 -14.26 18.36 8.41
C ARG A 354 -15.01 19.30 7.47
N PHE A 355 -15.17 18.98 6.19
CA PHE A 355 -15.85 19.89 5.26
C PHE A 355 -17.29 20.16 5.70
N GLU A 356 -17.71 21.41 5.58
CA GLU A 356 -19.05 21.91 5.92
C GLU A 356 -19.69 22.53 4.69
N GLU A 357 -21.03 22.50 4.65
CA GLU A 357 -21.81 23.21 3.63
C GLU A 357 -21.44 24.70 3.57
N ASP A 358 -21.23 25.31 4.74
CA ASP A 358 -20.84 26.71 4.89
C ASP A 358 -19.56 27.07 4.13
N PHE A 359 -18.60 26.15 4.03
CA PHE A 359 -17.37 26.39 3.29
C PHE A 359 -17.61 26.43 1.79
N ILE A 360 -18.49 25.56 1.29
CA ILE A 360 -18.90 25.54 -0.12
C ILE A 360 -19.73 26.78 -0.44
N ALA A 361 -20.67 27.15 0.44
CA ALA A 361 -21.47 28.36 0.32
C ALA A 361 -20.56 29.59 0.24
N ARG A 362 -19.61 29.72 1.18
CA ARG A 362 -18.66 30.83 1.20
C ARG A 362 -17.81 30.93 -0.07
N ALA A 363 -17.39 29.80 -0.62
CA ALA A 363 -16.62 29.78 -1.87
C ALA A 363 -17.43 30.37 -3.04
N PHE A 364 -18.71 29.97 -3.19
CA PHE A 364 -19.58 30.52 -4.22
C PHE A 364 -20.01 31.97 -3.94
N GLU A 365 -20.24 32.37 -2.68
CA GLU A 365 -20.46 33.78 -2.29
C GLU A 365 -19.29 34.68 -2.70
N LYS A 366 -18.06 34.15 -2.64
CA LYS A 366 -16.85 34.85 -3.10
C LYS A 366 -16.62 34.78 -4.61
N GLY A 367 -17.53 34.14 -5.35
CA GLY A 367 -17.50 34.09 -6.82
C GLY A 367 -16.58 33.02 -7.38
N ALA A 368 -16.26 31.95 -6.64
CA ALA A 368 -15.44 30.85 -7.16
C ALA A 368 -15.99 30.30 -8.48
N GLY A 369 -15.12 30.16 -9.50
CA GLY A 369 -15.48 29.55 -10.77
C GLY A 369 -15.98 28.11 -10.59
N ALA A 370 -15.30 27.32 -9.75
CA ALA A 370 -15.77 26.00 -9.35
C ALA A 370 -15.24 25.60 -7.96
N VAL A 371 -15.84 24.58 -7.37
CA VAL A 371 -15.43 23.97 -6.10
C VAL A 371 -15.26 22.47 -6.29
N LEU A 372 -14.09 21.96 -5.95
CA LEU A 372 -13.78 20.54 -5.93
C LEU A 372 -13.57 20.09 -4.48
N VAL A 373 -14.34 19.10 -4.04
CA VAL A 373 -14.15 18.42 -2.77
C VAL A 373 -13.41 17.11 -3.01
N THR A 374 -12.38 16.82 -2.23
CA THR A 374 -11.61 15.57 -2.36
C THR A 374 -11.31 14.90 -1.03
N GLY A 375 -11.00 13.61 -1.06
CA GLY A 375 -10.62 12.87 0.13
C GLY A 375 -10.11 11.48 -0.18
N CYS A 376 -9.95 10.66 0.85
CA CYS A 376 -9.48 9.28 0.70
C CYS A 376 -10.44 8.43 -0.12
N ARG A 377 -9.87 7.45 -0.84
CA ARG A 377 -10.57 6.56 -1.77
C ARG A 377 -11.73 5.81 -1.09
N LEU A 378 -12.85 5.75 -1.80
CA LEU A 378 -13.89 4.74 -1.54
C LEU A 378 -13.65 3.59 -2.50
N THR A 379 -13.67 2.37 -1.98
CA THR A 379 -13.41 1.15 -2.74
C THR A 379 -14.67 0.32 -2.82
N ASP A 380 -14.76 -0.58 -3.79
CA ASP A 380 -15.94 -1.44 -3.98
C ASP A 380 -16.25 -2.29 -2.74
N ASN A 381 -15.23 -2.57 -1.92
CA ASN A 381 -15.34 -3.35 -0.69
C ASN A 381 -15.34 -2.49 0.59
N GLY A 382 -15.30 -1.16 0.50
CA GLY A 382 -15.30 -0.30 1.69
C GLY A 382 -14.65 1.08 1.49
N SER A 383 -13.67 1.39 2.34
CA SER A 383 -13.06 2.71 2.39
C SER A 383 -11.60 2.64 2.86
N ASP A 384 -10.71 3.28 2.09
CA ASP A 384 -9.29 3.46 2.41
C ASP A 384 -9.07 4.70 3.29
N CYS A 385 -10.11 5.20 3.96
CA CYS A 385 -10.01 6.42 4.73
C CYS A 385 -9.26 6.20 6.04
N HIS A 386 -8.30 7.11 6.28
CA HIS A 386 -7.47 7.15 7.48
C HIS A 386 -8.28 7.15 8.80
N TYR A 387 -9.46 7.76 8.81
CA TYR A 387 -10.36 7.82 9.98
C TYR A 387 -11.62 6.96 9.80
N ASN A 388 -11.47 5.76 9.23
CA ASN A 388 -12.54 4.78 9.02
C ASN A 388 -13.57 5.21 7.96
N TYR A 389 -14.84 5.39 8.32
CA TYR A 389 -15.93 5.68 7.37
C TYR A 389 -16.19 7.19 7.22
N ALA A 390 -15.21 8.02 7.58
CA ALA A 390 -15.35 9.47 7.60
C ALA A 390 -15.64 10.07 6.20
N ASN A 391 -15.03 9.52 5.14
CA ASN A 391 -15.34 9.88 3.76
C ASN A 391 -16.75 9.46 3.31
N VAL A 392 -17.29 8.33 3.79
CA VAL A 392 -18.68 7.91 3.54
C VAL A 392 -19.67 8.94 4.12
N HIS A 393 -19.39 9.48 5.31
CA HIS A 393 -20.21 10.56 5.88
C HIS A 393 -20.13 11.84 5.03
N THR A 394 -18.96 12.16 4.50
CA THR A 394 -18.81 13.27 3.54
C THR A 394 -19.55 13.02 2.23
N GLN A 395 -19.55 11.80 1.69
CA GLN A 395 -20.32 11.47 0.48
C GLN A 395 -21.81 11.77 0.66
N LYS A 396 -22.41 11.24 1.74
CA LYS A 396 -23.83 11.45 2.08
C LYS A 396 -24.19 12.92 2.31
N ARG A 397 -23.24 13.72 2.80
CA ARG A 397 -23.41 15.17 2.96
C ARG A 397 -23.29 15.89 1.63
N PHE A 398 -22.27 15.57 0.84
CA PHE A 398 -22.03 16.14 -0.47
C PHE A 398 -23.22 15.95 -1.41
N GLU A 399 -23.83 14.78 -1.44
CA GLU A 399 -25.05 14.53 -2.24
C GLU A 399 -26.21 15.47 -1.88
N ARG A 400 -26.34 15.83 -0.60
CA ARG A 400 -27.35 16.80 -0.13
C ARG A 400 -26.96 18.22 -0.52
N TRP A 401 -25.70 18.59 -0.33
CA TRP A 401 -25.18 19.90 -0.70
C TRP A 401 -25.30 20.14 -2.20
N HIS A 402 -24.88 19.18 -3.03
CA HIS A 402 -24.94 19.24 -4.49
C HIS A 402 -26.36 19.52 -4.98
N LYS A 403 -27.33 18.72 -4.54
CA LYS A 403 -28.76 18.95 -4.85
C LYS A 403 -29.25 20.33 -4.40
N LYS A 404 -28.78 20.84 -3.26
CA LYS A 404 -29.16 22.16 -2.74
C LYS A 404 -28.58 23.28 -3.59
N PHE A 405 -27.28 23.26 -3.89
CA PHE A 405 -26.63 24.30 -4.69
C PHE A 405 -27.12 24.32 -6.14
N VAL A 406 -27.44 23.16 -6.73
CA VAL A 406 -28.10 23.09 -8.05
C VAL A 406 -29.45 23.79 -8.04
N LYS A 407 -30.27 23.57 -7.00
CA LYS A 407 -31.56 24.29 -6.84
C LYS A 407 -31.38 25.80 -6.63
N GLN A 408 -30.21 26.24 -6.16
CA GLN A 408 -29.87 27.65 -5.98
C GLN A 408 -29.25 28.27 -7.24
N GLY A 409 -29.18 27.54 -8.36
CA GLY A 409 -28.70 28.06 -9.65
C GLY A 409 -27.21 27.85 -9.91
N ILE A 410 -26.50 27.10 -9.06
CA ILE A 410 -25.12 26.69 -9.37
C ILE A 410 -25.15 25.54 -10.37
N ALA A 411 -24.45 25.69 -11.50
CA ALA A 411 -24.38 24.64 -12.51
C ALA A 411 -23.80 23.33 -11.91
N PRO A 412 -24.41 22.16 -12.16
CA PRO A 412 -24.05 20.90 -11.50
C PRO A 412 -22.56 20.53 -11.57
N GLU A 413 -21.90 20.86 -12.67
CA GLU A 413 -20.49 20.60 -12.96
C GLU A 413 -19.54 21.50 -12.16
N ARG A 414 -20.00 22.65 -11.65
CA ARG A 414 -19.19 23.59 -10.86
C ARG A 414 -18.96 23.15 -9.43
N LEU A 415 -19.70 22.15 -8.92
CA LEU A 415 -19.48 21.56 -7.61
C LEU A 415 -19.27 20.06 -7.75
N GLN A 416 -18.04 19.60 -7.52
CA GLN A 416 -17.68 18.19 -7.72
C GLN A 416 -17.05 17.53 -6.50
N LEU A 417 -17.15 16.20 -6.45
CA LEU A 417 -16.52 15.34 -5.46
C LEU A 417 -15.66 14.31 -6.18
N ARG A 418 -14.39 14.17 -5.78
CA ARG A 418 -13.50 13.12 -6.29
C ARG A 418 -12.69 12.50 -5.15
N TRP A 419 -12.70 11.19 -5.07
CA TRP A 419 -11.85 10.45 -4.12
C TRP A 419 -10.50 10.14 -4.75
N ILE A 420 -9.43 10.52 -4.08
CA ILE A 420 -8.05 10.48 -4.55
C ILE A 420 -7.15 10.03 -3.39
N SER A 421 -6.50 8.89 -3.57
CA SER A 421 -5.51 8.30 -2.67
C SER A 421 -4.20 9.10 -2.66
N ALA A 422 -3.36 8.84 -1.65
CA ALA A 422 -2.02 9.41 -1.56
C ALA A 422 -1.11 9.01 -2.75
N ALA A 423 -1.36 7.84 -3.35
CA ALA A 423 -0.60 7.32 -4.48
C ALA A 423 -1.11 7.77 -5.86
N GLU A 424 -2.17 8.58 -5.90
CA GLU A 424 -2.89 8.93 -7.14
C GLU A 424 -2.55 10.35 -7.63
N GLY A 425 -1.25 10.63 -7.77
CA GLY A 425 -0.77 11.94 -8.23
C GLY A 425 -1.20 12.25 -9.67
N LYS A 426 -1.28 11.22 -10.52
CA LYS A 426 -1.78 11.33 -11.90
C LYS A 426 -3.25 11.78 -11.92
N GLU A 427 -4.09 11.05 -11.21
CA GLU A 427 -5.53 11.28 -11.15
C GLU A 427 -5.85 12.64 -10.52
N PHE A 428 -5.02 13.09 -9.56
CA PHE A 428 -5.11 14.45 -9.02
C PHE A 428 -4.88 15.51 -10.09
N ALA A 429 -3.76 15.43 -10.82
CA ALA A 429 -3.42 16.39 -11.87
C ALA A 429 -4.45 16.40 -13.01
N GLU A 430 -4.89 15.23 -13.46
CA GLU A 430 -5.93 15.08 -14.49
C GLU A 430 -7.26 15.69 -14.02
N LYS A 431 -7.64 15.47 -12.76
CA LYS A 431 -8.86 16.06 -12.22
C LYS A 431 -8.79 17.58 -12.15
N LEU A 432 -7.64 18.16 -11.83
CA LEU A 432 -7.47 19.61 -11.83
C LEU A 432 -7.57 20.21 -13.25
N ALA A 433 -7.04 19.50 -14.26
CA ALA A 433 -7.19 19.90 -15.65
C ALA A 433 -8.66 19.88 -16.10
N GLU A 434 -9.42 18.87 -15.69
CA GLU A 434 -10.87 18.81 -15.92
C GLU A 434 -11.60 20.01 -15.29
N MET A 435 -11.30 20.32 -14.02
CA MET A 435 -11.94 21.46 -13.33
C MET A 435 -11.58 22.81 -13.95
N ASP A 436 -10.39 22.96 -14.54
CA ASP A 436 -9.97 24.17 -15.24
C ASP A 436 -10.83 24.44 -16.49
N VAL A 437 -11.17 23.39 -17.24
CA VAL A 437 -12.07 23.49 -18.40
C VAL A 437 -13.43 24.03 -17.97
N ILE A 438 -14.00 23.49 -16.89
CA ILE A 438 -15.31 23.91 -16.35
C ILE A 438 -15.32 25.40 -16.01
N VAL A 439 -14.24 25.88 -15.39
CA VAL A 439 -14.12 27.30 -15.02
C VAL A 439 -14.02 28.21 -16.25
N LYS A 440 -13.36 27.75 -17.32
CA LYS A 440 -13.26 28.50 -18.58
C LYS A 440 -14.57 28.53 -19.35
N GLU A 441 -15.34 27.45 -19.31
CA GLU A 441 -16.64 27.32 -19.98
C GLU A 441 -17.79 28.00 -19.21
N SER A 442 -17.60 28.26 -17.92
CA SER A 442 -18.58 28.97 -17.08
C SER A 442 -18.55 30.50 -17.22
N LYS A 443 -17.72 31.04 -18.13
CA LYS A 443 -17.66 32.46 -18.51
C LYS A 443 -18.64 32.74 -19.64
#